data_AF-A0A975SLS0-F1
#
_entry.id   AF-A0A975SLS0-F1
#
_cell.length_a   1.000
_cell.length_b   1.000
_cell.length_c   1.000
_cell.angle_alpha   90.00
_cell.angle_beta   90.00
_cell.angle_gamma   90.00
#
_symmetry.space_group_name_H-M   'P 1'
#
loop_
_entity.id
_entity.type
_entity.pdbx_description
1 polymer ?
#
loop_
_entity_poly.entity_id
_entity_poly.type
_entity_poly.pdbx_seq_one_letter_code
_entity_poly.pdbx_strand_id
1 'polypeptide(L)'
;MVASVKNAWTHLVGIASLLLLVSCATAQSVPANNGESAKSDVDQLLAKAYLQIESSDYKGAEESLLQAQQKDKDNLWVIHNLGVVYQRTGRNALALEEYDKVLAAEQESIKSGKAPKYAYWRDRLSDVSAANKKLLLKKENGAEQPIQKPDRAVMSDIKQQILAVVENWKKTLEDKNVANYLSLYGEGSQEAAKQAWTMDGNRGLLGKEVKLIGRPVVMVDSPESVKVSLKLQNKEDGYLRKGLVFANDKGRWVIKEEY
;
A
#
# COMPACT_ATOMS: atom_id res chain seq x y z
N MET A 1 0.16 73.93 -23.30
CA MET A 1 0.18 74.80 -24.50
C MET A 1 1.20 74.23 -25.47
N VAL A 2 0.71 73.62 -26.57
CA VAL A 2 0.92 74.05 -27.98
C VAL A 2 2.34 73.70 -28.47
N ALA A 3 2.51 72.54 -29.10
CA ALA A 3 2.58 72.28 -30.56
C ALA A 3 4.05 72.27 -31.05
N SER A 4 4.59 71.17 -31.60
CA SER A 4 4.30 70.44 -32.84
C SER A 4 4.81 71.11 -34.13
N VAL A 5 5.44 70.26 -34.96
CA VAL A 5 5.71 70.31 -36.41
C VAL A 5 7.04 70.90 -36.90
N LYS A 6 7.81 70.05 -37.62
CA LYS A 6 8.38 70.20 -38.99
C LYS A 6 9.45 69.09 -39.16
N ASN A 7 9.68 68.37 -40.26
CA ASN A 7 9.15 68.36 -41.63
C ASN A 7 9.74 67.15 -42.40
N ALA A 8 8.98 66.68 -43.40
CA ALA A 8 9.36 66.22 -44.75
C ALA A 8 10.36 65.07 -45.02
N TRP A 9 9.79 63.95 -45.46
CA TRP A 9 10.01 63.22 -46.73
C TRP A 9 11.29 63.47 -47.55
N THR A 10 12.03 62.39 -47.84
CA THR A 10 12.55 62.07 -49.20
C THR A 10 12.62 60.55 -49.38
N HIS A 11 12.07 60.05 -50.49
CA HIS A 11 12.25 58.69 -50.99
C HIS A 11 13.48 58.64 -51.91
N LEU A 12 14.18 57.51 -51.99
CA LEU A 12 14.48 56.78 -53.25
C LEU A 12 15.47 55.60 -53.03
N VAL A 13 14.97 54.42 -53.42
CA VAL A 13 15.60 53.39 -54.28
C VAL A 13 16.91 52.71 -53.86
N GLY A 14 16.86 51.37 -53.83
CA GLY A 14 18.06 50.55 -53.99
C GLY A 14 17.85 49.07 -53.67
N ILE A 15 17.53 48.29 -54.68
CA ILE A 15 17.38 46.82 -54.68
C ILE A 15 18.72 46.14 -54.40
N ALA A 16 18.76 45.11 -53.53
CA ALA A 16 19.53 43.88 -53.77
C ALA A 16 19.31 42.83 -52.65
N SER A 17 18.90 41.65 -53.11
CA SER A 17 18.75 40.36 -52.44
C SER A 17 19.81 39.98 -51.40
N LEU A 18 19.38 39.41 -50.26
CA LEU A 18 19.99 38.19 -49.75
C LEU A 18 19.04 37.43 -48.81
N LEU A 19 18.72 36.20 -49.20
CA LEU A 19 18.08 35.18 -48.38
C LEU A 19 18.96 34.86 -47.16
N LEU A 20 18.43 35.02 -45.95
CA LEU A 20 18.86 34.29 -44.77
C LEU A 20 17.63 33.86 -43.97
N LEU A 21 17.31 32.58 -44.10
CA LEU A 21 16.43 31.83 -43.22
C LEU A 21 17.06 31.78 -41.82
N VAL A 22 16.47 32.48 -40.86
CA VAL A 22 16.64 32.15 -39.44
C VAL A 22 15.26 32.18 -38.78
N SER A 23 14.73 30.98 -38.61
CA SER A 23 13.54 30.66 -37.83
C SER A 23 13.71 31.18 -36.40
N CYS A 24 12.98 32.24 -36.03
CA CYS A 24 12.84 32.62 -34.64
C CYS A 24 11.53 32.04 -34.11
N ALA A 25 11.67 31.13 -33.16
CA ALA A 25 10.64 30.28 -32.59
C ALA A 25 9.42 31.08 -32.12
N THR A 26 8.24 30.69 -32.59
CA THR A 26 7.02 30.91 -31.83
C THR A 26 7.17 30.13 -30.52
N ALA A 27 7.36 30.84 -29.42
CA ALA A 27 7.20 30.28 -28.08
C ALA A 27 5.73 29.84 -27.93
N GLN A 28 5.43 28.62 -28.35
CA GLN A 28 4.26 27.92 -27.87
C GLN A 28 4.47 27.77 -26.36
N SER A 29 3.63 28.45 -25.58
CA SER A 29 3.51 28.15 -24.16
C SER A 29 3.18 26.65 -24.05
N VAL A 30 4.17 25.86 -23.67
CA VAL A 30 3.96 24.48 -23.25
C VAL A 30 2.94 24.55 -22.12
N PRO A 31 1.74 23.93 -22.23
CA PRO A 31 0.84 23.89 -21.10
C PRO A 31 1.61 23.21 -19.98
N ALA A 32 1.76 23.92 -18.86
CA ALA A 32 2.31 23.38 -17.64
C ALA A 32 1.55 22.09 -17.34
N ASN A 33 2.22 20.96 -17.56
CA ASN A 33 1.73 19.66 -17.17
C ASN A 33 1.79 19.64 -15.64
N ASN A 34 0.69 20.09 -15.03
CA ASN A 34 0.46 20.10 -13.60
C ASN A 34 0.41 18.64 -13.13
N GLY A 35 1.59 18.06 -12.92
CA GLY A 35 1.84 16.74 -12.38
C GLY A 35 1.53 16.60 -10.89
N GLU A 36 0.55 17.33 -10.37
CA GLU A 36 -0.14 16.97 -9.14
C GLU A 36 -1.33 16.12 -9.54
N SER A 37 -1.11 14.80 -9.59
CA SER A 37 -2.09 13.83 -10.05
C SER A 37 -3.34 13.88 -9.17
N ALA A 38 -4.41 14.49 -9.68
CA ALA A 38 -5.75 14.19 -9.19
C ALA A 38 -5.92 12.66 -9.30
N LYS A 39 -6.08 11.98 -8.16
CA LYS A 39 -6.35 10.53 -8.13
C LYS A 39 -7.48 10.23 -9.10
N SER A 40 -7.33 9.20 -9.92
CA SER A 40 -8.36 8.84 -10.90
C SER A 40 -9.68 8.58 -10.18
N ASP A 41 -10.81 8.83 -10.83
CA ASP A 41 -12.14 8.54 -10.28
C ASP A 41 -12.24 7.10 -9.76
N VAL A 42 -11.57 6.15 -10.44
CA VAL A 42 -11.49 4.73 -10.04
C VAL A 42 -10.76 4.58 -8.70
N ASP A 43 -9.64 5.27 -8.49
CA ASP A 43 -8.90 5.22 -7.22
C ASP A 43 -9.71 5.79 -6.05
N GLN A 44 -10.50 6.84 -6.30
CA GLN A 44 -11.37 7.42 -5.29
C GLN A 44 -12.51 6.47 -4.91
N LEU A 45 -13.13 5.83 -5.89
CA LEU A 45 -14.18 4.83 -5.67
C LEU A 45 -13.64 3.58 -4.97
N LEU A 46 -12.43 3.11 -5.32
CA LEU A 46 -11.75 2.02 -4.64
C LEU A 46 -11.43 2.37 -3.18
N ALA A 47 -10.91 3.57 -2.91
CA ALA A 47 -10.64 4.02 -1.55
C ALA A 47 -11.93 4.10 -0.72
N LYS A 48 -13.02 4.59 -1.31
CA LYS A 48 -14.34 4.62 -0.68
C LYS A 48 -14.86 3.22 -0.38
N ALA A 49 -14.82 2.32 -1.36
CA ALA A 49 -15.26 0.94 -1.20
C ALA A 49 -14.47 0.21 -0.10
N TYR A 50 -13.16 0.44 -0.03
CA TYR A 50 -12.33 -0.14 1.02
C TYR A 50 -12.79 0.29 2.42
N LEU A 51 -13.03 1.59 2.63
CA LEU A 51 -13.55 2.09 3.91
C LEU A 51 -14.93 1.50 4.26
N GLN A 52 -15.79 1.28 3.25
CA GLN A 52 -17.09 0.66 3.41
C GLN A 52 -16.99 -0.84 3.76
N ILE A 53 -16.04 -1.57 3.17
CA ILE A 53 -15.75 -2.97 3.54
C ILE A 53 -15.28 -3.06 5.00
N GLU A 54 -14.41 -2.15 5.42
CA GLU A 54 -13.90 -2.09 6.79
C GLU A 54 -15.01 -1.75 7.80
N SER A 55 -15.96 -0.89 7.44
CA SER A 55 -17.13 -0.58 8.26
C SER A 55 -18.28 -1.60 8.15
N SER A 56 -18.11 -2.67 7.38
CA SER A 56 -19.13 -3.67 7.05
C SER A 56 -20.37 -3.12 6.30
N ASP A 57 -20.27 -1.93 5.69
CA ASP A 57 -21.24 -1.42 4.72
C ASP A 57 -21.05 -2.11 3.36
N TYR A 58 -21.41 -3.40 3.29
CA TYR A 58 -21.21 -4.19 2.08
C TYR A 58 -22.07 -3.74 0.90
N LYS A 59 -23.24 -3.18 1.17
CA LYS A 59 -24.11 -2.62 0.12
C LYS A 59 -23.47 -1.40 -0.51
N GLY A 60 -23.03 -0.44 0.31
CA GLY A 60 -22.36 0.75 -0.21
C GLY A 60 -21.02 0.44 -0.87
N ALA A 61 -20.28 -0.54 -0.36
CA ALA A 61 -19.06 -1.02 -0.99
C ALA A 61 -19.31 -1.58 -2.39
N GLU A 62 -20.34 -2.42 -2.55
CA GLU A 62 -20.74 -2.97 -3.85
C GLU A 62 -21.13 -1.87 -4.84
N GLU A 63 -21.94 -0.90 -4.42
CA GLU A 63 -22.33 0.24 -5.26
C GLU A 63 -21.11 1.03 -5.76
N SER A 64 -20.17 1.33 -4.85
CA SER A 64 -18.92 2.04 -5.20
C SER A 64 -18.05 1.22 -6.15
N LEU A 65 -17.95 -0.09 -5.95
CA LEU A 65 -17.16 -0.99 -6.81
C LEU A 65 -17.78 -1.17 -8.19
N LEU A 66 -19.11 -1.29 -8.29
CA LEU A 66 -19.80 -1.36 -9.59
C LEU A 66 -19.64 -0.05 -10.37
N GLN A 67 -19.67 1.11 -9.70
CA GLN A 67 -19.34 2.39 -10.33
C GLN A 67 -17.89 2.44 -10.81
N ALA A 68 -16.95 1.90 -10.03
CA ALA A 68 -15.54 1.82 -10.42
C ALA A 68 -15.36 0.90 -11.64
N GLN A 69 -16.06 -0.24 -11.66
CA GLN A 69 -16.02 -1.22 -12.75
C GLN A 69 -16.59 -0.65 -14.06
N GLN A 70 -17.62 0.20 -13.98
CA GLN A 70 -18.14 0.89 -15.16
C GLN A 70 -17.10 1.83 -15.80
N LYS A 71 -16.20 2.40 -15.00
CA LYS A 71 -15.14 3.32 -15.44
C LYS A 71 -13.89 2.58 -15.94
N ASP A 72 -13.50 1.49 -15.28
CA ASP A 72 -12.39 0.63 -15.69
C ASP A 72 -12.76 -0.84 -15.45
N LYS A 73 -13.25 -1.49 -16.50
CA LYS A 73 -13.76 -2.87 -16.46
C LYS A 73 -12.70 -3.90 -16.15
N ASP A 74 -11.45 -3.61 -16.51
CA ASP A 74 -10.32 -4.53 -16.38
C ASP A 74 -9.48 -4.22 -15.13
N ASN A 75 -10.00 -3.39 -14.23
CA ASN A 75 -9.31 -3.06 -13.00
C ASN A 75 -9.34 -4.24 -12.03
N LEU A 76 -8.21 -4.95 -11.91
CA LEU A 76 -8.14 -6.16 -11.09
C LEU A 76 -8.43 -5.91 -9.61
N TRP A 77 -8.15 -4.72 -9.07
CA TRP A 77 -8.50 -4.36 -7.68
C TRP A 77 -10.01 -4.24 -7.49
N VAL A 78 -10.73 -3.71 -8.48
CA VAL A 78 -12.20 -3.62 -8.45
C VAL A 78 -12.80 -5.03 -8.45
N ILE A 79 -12.33 -5.87 -9.38
CA ILE A 79 -12.75 -7.27 -9.52
C ILE A 79 -12.48 -8.04 -8.23
N HIS A 80 -11.26 -7.96 -7.68
CA HIS A 80 -10.91 -8.61 -6.42
C HIS A 80 -11.83 -8.18 -5.27
N ASN A 81 -12.05 -6.88 -5.10
CA ASN A 81 -12.84 -6.36 -3.99
C ASN A 81 -14.34 -6.68 -4.14
N LEU A 82 -14.87 -6.81 -5.37
CA LEU A 82 -16.20 -7.39 -5.59
C LEU A 82 -16.25 -8.83 -5.07
N GLY A 83 -15.22 -9.63 -5.36
CA GLY A 83 -15.07 -10.97 -4.80
C GLY A 83 -15.11 -10.99 -3.27
N VAL A 84 -14.41 -10.06 -2.61
CA VAL A 84 -14.43 -9.91 -1.14
C VAL A 84 -15.83 -9.55 -0.62
N VAL A 85 -16.51 -8.61 -1.27
CA VAL A 85 -17.87 -8.20 -0.88
C VAL A 85 -18.86 -9.36 -1.06
N TYR A 86 -18.79 -10.07 -2.19
CA TYR A 86 -19.61 -11.25 -2.45
C TYR A 86 -19.37 -12.35 -1.42
N GLN A 87 -18.12 -12.64 -1.10
CA GLN A 87 -17.76 -13.62 -0.08
C GLN A 87 -18.31 -13.23 1.30
N ARG A 88 -18.16 -11.96 1.71
CA ARG A 88 -18.63 -11.48 3.02
C ARG A 88 -20.15 -11.42 3.14
N THR A 89 -20.86 -11.39 2.01
CA THR A 89 -22.33 -11.41 1.94
C THR A 89 -22.90 -12.79 1.63
N GLY A 90 -22.08 -13.85 1.65
CA GLY A 90 -22.51 -15.24 1.43
C GLY A 90 -22.81 -15.58 -0.04
N ARG A 91 -22.51 -14.68 -0.98
CA ARG A 91 -22.66 -14.88 -2.42
C ARG A 91 -21.43 -15.59 -2.99
N ASN A 92 -21.14 -16.78 -2.49
CA ASN A 92 -19.88 -17.47 -2.74
C ASN A 92 -19.61 -17.77 -4.22
N ALA A 93 -20.64 -18.16 -4.99
CA ALA A 93 -20.48 -18.43 -6.42
C ALA A 93 -19.97 -17.20 -7.19
N LEU A 94 -20.54 -16.02 -6.91
CA LEU A 94 -20.08 -14.76 -7.50
C LEU A 94 -18.67 -14.41 -7.03
N ALA A 95 -18.35 -14.65 -5.76
CA ALA A 95 -17.00 -14.42 -5.24
C ALA A 95 -15.95 -15.26 -5.95
N LEU A 96 -16.23 -16.55 -6.17
CA LEU A 96 -15.35 -17.45 -6.92
C LEU A 96 -15.13 -16.95 -8.35
N GLU A 97 -16.20 -16.52 -9.03
CA GLU A 97 -16.13 -15.97 -10.38
C GLU A 97 -15.21 -14.74 -10.45
N GLU A 98 -15.36 -13.79 -9.52
CA GLU A 98 -14.51 -12.60 -9.48
C GLU A 98 -13.04 -12.94 -9.17
N TYR A 99 -12.77 -13.86 -8.23
CA TYR A 99 -11.40 -14.29 -7.99
C TYR A 99 -10.78 -14.98 -9.20
N ASP A 100 -11.55 -15.78 -9.94
CA ASP A 100 -11.07 -16.43 -11.17
C ASP A 100 -10.74 -15.43 -12.28
N LYS A 101 -11.50 -14.35 -12.41
CA LYS A 101 -11.17 -13.25 -13.33
C LYS A 101 -9.79 -12.64 -13.03
N VAL A 102 -9.47 -12.41 -11.75
CA VAL A 102 -8.15 -11.89 -11.35
C VAL A 102 -7.03 -12.87 -11.70
N LEU A 103 -7.21 -14.15 -11.36
CA LEU A 103 -6.22 -15.20 -11.61
C LEU A 103 -5.97 -15.39 -13.12
N ALA A 104 -7.02 -15.40 -13.93
CA ALA A 104 -6.93 -15.53 -15.38
C ALA A 104 -6.19 -14.34 -16.01
N ALA A 105 -6.51 -13.11 -15.60
CA ALA A 105 -5.89 -11.90 -16.14
C ALA A 105 -4.38 -11.82 -15.83
N GLU A 106 -3.97 -12.15 -14.60
CA GLU A 106 -2.54 -12.18 -14.26
C GLU A 106 -1.80 -13.33 -14.97
N GLN A 107 -2.41 -14.51 -15.09
CA GLN A 107 -1.83 -15.63 -15.82
C GLN A 107 -1.61 -15.29 -17.30
N GLU A 108 -2.52 -14.55 -17.93
CA GLU A 108 -2.40 -14.05 -19.29
C GLU A 108 -1.32 -12.97 -19.42
N SER A 109 -1.22 -12.06 -18.45
CA SER A 109 -0.13 -11.07 -18.39
C SER A 109 1.24 -11.77 -18.36
N ILE A 110 1.40 -12.80 -17.53
CA ILE A 110 2.64 -13.58 -17.43
C ILE A 110 2.96 -14.28 -18.75
N LYS A 111 1.97 -14.96 -19.36
CA LYS A 111 2.15 -15.66 -20.64
C LYS A 111 2.56 -14.72 -21.78
N SER A 112 1.98 -13.52 -21.80
CA SER A 112 2.28 -12.49 -22.80
C SER A 112 3.59 -11.72 -22.53
N GLY A 113 4.35 -12.10 -21.50
CA GLY A 113 5.60 -11.43 -21.13
C GLY A 113 5.39 -10.01 -20.58
N LYS A 114 4.16 -9.63 -20.26
CA LYS A 114 3.82 -8.34 -19.66
C LYS A 114 3.97 -8.44 -18.15
N ALA A 115 4.68 -7.48 -17.56
CA ALA A 115 4.66 -7.32 -16.11
C ALA A 115 3.20 -7.16 -15.65
N PRO A 116 2.77 -7.85 -14.57
CA PRO A 116 1.42 -7.70 -14.07
C PRO A 116 1.15 -6.23 -13.73
N LYS A 117 0.04 -5.70 -14.25
CA LYS A 117 -0.33 -4.27 -14.14
C LYS A 117 -0.32 -3.74 -12.69
N TYR A 118 -0.41 -4.63 -11.69
CA TYR A 118 -0.51 -4.27 -10.27
C TYR A 118 0.54 -4.95 -9.37
N ALA A 119 1.70 -5.36 -9.91
CA ALA A 119 2.78 -6.05 -9.17
C ALA A 119 3.56 -5.17 -8.15
N TYR A 120 2.95 -4.11 -7.61
CA TYR A 120 3.66 -3.09 -6.82
C TYR A 120 3.72 -3.37 -5.31
N TRP A 121 3.26 -4.54 -4.85
CA TRP A 121 3.32 -4.96 -3.44
C TRP A 121 3.97 -6.35 -3.31
N ARG A 122 4.49 -6.65 -2.11
CA ARG A 122 5.17 -7.92 -1.75
C ARG A 122 4.33 -9.16 -2.09
N ASP A 123 3.00 -9.04 -2.09
CA ASP A 123 2.05 -10.07 -2.49
C ASP A 123 1.36 -9.64 -3.80
N ARG A 124 1.35 -10.51 -4.82
CA ARG A 124 0.60 -10.23 -6.07
C ARG A 124 -0.89 -10.31 -5.78
N LEU A 125 -1.70 -9.55 -6.50
CA LEU A 125 -3.15 -9.57 -6.33
C LEU A 125 -3.73 -10.96 -6.65
N SER A 126 -3.10 -11.71 -7.56
CA SER A 126 -3.40 -13.13 -7.75
C SER A 126 -3.16 -13.99 -6.51
N ASP A 127 -2.07 -13.77 -5.76
CA ASP A 127 -1.75 -14.56 -4.58
C ASP A 127 -2.83 -14.36 -3.49
N VAL A 128 -3.29 -13.11 -3.29
CA VAL A 128 -4.39 -12.78 -2.35
C VAL A 128 -5.72 -13.36 -2.84
N SER A 129 -6.02 -13.25 -4.14
CA SER A 129 -7.25 -13.79 -4.74
C SER A 129 -7.29 -15.32 -4.65
N ALA A 130 -6.16 -15.98 -4.88
CA ALA A 130 -6.00 -17.43 -4.74
C ALA A 130 -6.21 -17.87 -3.29
N ALA A 131 -5.66 -17.12 -2.33
CA ALA A 131 -5.87 -17.38 -0.90
C ALA A 131 -7.36 -17.26 -0.53
N ASN A 132 -8.05 -16.20 -0.96
CA ASN A 132 -9.47 -16.01 -0.69
C ASN A 132 -10.32 -17.11 -1.34
N LYS A 133 -10.05 -17.45 -2.61
CA LYS A 133 -10.70 -18.57 -3.31
C LYS A 133 -10.51 -19.89 -2.55
N LYS A 134 -9.29 -20.21 -2.11
CA LYS A 134 -8.98 -21.42 -1.34
C LYS A 134 -9.75 -21.46 -0.02
N LEU A 135 -9.82 -20.34 0.71
CA LEU A 135 -10.60 -20.23 1.94
C LEU A 135 -12.09 -20.49 1.69
N LEU A 136 -12.63 -19.97 0.58
CA LEU A 136 -14.03 -20.14 0.23
C LEU A 136 -14.37 -21.60 -0.09
N LEU A 137 -13.54 -22.26 -0.92
CA LEU A 137 -13.72 -23.68 -1.27
C LEU A 137 -13.56 -24.60 -0.04
N LYS A 138 -12.68 -24.26 0.91
CA LYS A 138 -12.54 -25.01 2.16
C LYS A 138 -13.83 -24.97 3.00
N LYS A 139 -14.50 -23.81 3.04
CA LYS A 139 -15.79 -23.64 3.74
C LYS A 139 -16.92 -24.45 3.09
N GLU A 140 -16.99 -24.46 1.76
CA GLU A 140 -18.02 -25.21 1.03
C GLU A 140 -17.87 -26.73 1.20
N ASN A 141 -16.64 -27.22 1.29
CA ASN A 141 -16.34 -28.64 1.50
C ASN A 141 -16.54 -29.11 2.96
N GLY A 142 -17.15 -28.31 3.83
CA GLY A 142 -17.47 -28.68 5.21
C GLY A 142 -16.25 -28.86 6.12
N ALA A 143 -15.05 -28.41 5.70
CA ALA A 143 -13.80 -28.68 6.39
C ALA A 143 -13.45 -27.66 7.50
N GLU A 144 -14.33 -26.71 7.83
CA GLU A 144 -14.13 -25.79 8.95
C GLU A 144 -15.43 -25.51 9.70
N GLN A 145 -15.40 -25.78 11.01
CA GLN A 145 -16.25 -25.07 11.97
C GLN A 145 -16.13 -23.56 11.69
N PRO A 146 -17.23 -22.78 11.75
CA PRO A 146 -17.17 -21.35 11.53
C PRO A 146 -16.04 -20.77 12.37
N ILE A 147 -15.07 -20.09 11.73
CA ILE A 147 -14.04 -19.33 12.44
C ILE A 147 -14.81 -18.34 13.30
N GLN A 148 -15.01 -18.67 14.58
CA GLN A 148 -15.50 -17.72 15.54
C GLN A 148 -14.48 -16.59 15.51
N LYS A 149 -14.90 -15.44 14.96
CA LYS A 149 -14.13 -14.23 15.12
C LYS A 149 -13.84 -14.13 16.61
N PRO A 150 -12.57 -13.99 17.02
CA PRO A 150 -12.26 -13.94 18.44
C PRO A 150 -13.09 -12.81 19.05
N ASP A 151 -13.63 -13.05 20.24
CA ASP A 151 -14.41 -12.05 20.96
C ASP A 151 -13.65 -10.71 20.94
N ARG A 152 -14.37 -9.59 20.75
CA ARG A 152 -13.79 -8.25 20.77
C ARG A 152 -12.94 -8.02 22.02
N ALA A 153 -13.32 -8.60 23.16
CA ALA A 153 -12.54 -8.56 24.39
C ALA A 153 -11.20 -9.28 24.24
N VAL A 154 -11.19 -10.50 23.68
CA VAL A 154 -9.97 -11.27 23.39
C VAL A 154 -9.07 -10.51 22.42
N MET A 155 -9.64 -9.89 21.38
CA MET A 155 -8.87 -9.10 20.42
C MET A 155 -8.24 -7.86 21.06
N SER A 156 -8.96 -7.21 21.98
CA SER A 156 -8.44 -6.08 22.74
C SER A 156 -7.26 -6.47 23.63
N ASP A 157 -7.36 -7.62 24.30
CA ASP A 157 -6.30 -8.16 25.16
C ASP A 157 -5.06 -8.53 24.34
N ILE A 158 -5.23 -9.29 23.24
CA ILE A 158 -4.13 -9.60 22.31
C ILE A 158 -3.44 -8.32 21.84
N LYS A 159 -4.21 -7.29 21.45
CA LYS A 159 -3.64 -6.02 21.00
C LYS A 159 -2.83 -5.34 22.10
N GLN A 160 -3.27 -5.36 23.35
CA GLN A 160 -2.52 -4.78 24.48
C GLN A 160 -1.22 -5.53 24.73
N GLN A 161 -1.25 -6.86 24.72
CA GLN A 161 -0.05 -7.70 24.90
C GLN A 161 0.96 -7.44 23.79
N ILE A 162 0.52 -7.38 22.53
CA ILE A 162 1.38 -7.10 21.38
C ILE A 162 2.03 -5.70 21.49
N LEU A 163 1.25 -4.68 21.88
CA LEU A 163 1.79 -3.33 22.06
C LEU A 163 2.84 -3.28 23.18
N ALA A 164 2.68 -4.07 24.24
CA ALA A 164 3.69 -4.18 25.29
C ALA A 164 4.99 -4.80 24.77
N VAL A 165 4.92 -5.83 23.91
CA VAL A 165 6.12 -6.42 23.28
C VAL A 165 6.79 -5.42 22.33
N VAL A 166 6.01 -4.64 21.56
CA VAL A 166 6.54 -3.58 20.68
C VAL A 166 7.29 -2.52 21.47
N GLU A 167 6.78 -2.08 22.62
CA GLU A 167 7.45 -1.09 23.46
C GLU A 167 8.75 -1.64 24.06
N ASN A 168 8.74 -2.91 24.51
CA ASN A 168 9.96 -3.58 24.97
C ASN A 168 10.99 -3.70 23.85
N TRP A 169 10.57 -4.11 22.66
CA TRP A 169 11.43 -4.18 21.47
C TRP A 169 12.08 -2.82 21.17
N LYS A 170 11.30 -1.74 21.17
CA LYS A 170 11.82 -0.38 20.98
C LYS A 170 12.88 -0.04 22.03
N LYS A 171 12.58 -0.30 23.30
CA LYS A 171 13.53 -0.06 24.40
C LYS A 171 14.83 -0.84 24.22
N THR A 172 14.79 -2.08 23.74
CA THR A 172 16.02 -2.84 23.49
C THR A 172 16.93 -2.23 22.43
N LEU A 173 16.36 -1.58 21.40
CA LEU A 173 17.12 -0.81 20.42
C LEU A 173 17.77 0.43 21.05
N GLU A 174 17.01 1.17 21.86
CA GLU A 174 17.46 2.37 22.57
C GLU A 174 18.59 2.04 23.57
N ASP A 175 18.46 0.93 24.30
CA ASP A 175 19.44 0.48 25.30
C ASP A 175 20.65 -0.24 24.67
N LYS A 176 20.65 -0.48 23.35
CA LYS A 176 21.63 -1.35 22.64
C LYS A 176 21.76 -2.74 23.25
N ASN A 177 20.70 -3.27 23.85
CA ASN A 177 20.74 -4.55 24.55
C ASN A 177 20.33 -5.70 23.62
N VAL A 178 21.31 -6.26 22.91
CA VAL A 178 21.10 -7.37 21.96
C VAL A 178 20.54 -8.63 22.63
N ALA A 179 20.92 -8.93 23.87
CA ALA A 179 20.41 -10.11 24.57
C ALA A 179 18.91 -9.98 24.85
N ASN A 180 18.47 -8.81 25.32
CA ASN A 180 17.04 -8.54 25.51
C ASN A 180 16.31 -8.45 24.18
N TYR A 181 16.92 -7.90 23.13
CA TYR A 181 16.34 -7.87 21.80
C TYR A 181 16.02 -9.29 21.32
N LEU A 182 17.00 -10.18 21.36
CA LEU A 182 16.88 -11.58 20.94
C LEU A 182 15.87 -12.38 21.78
N SER A 183 15.69 -12.06 23.07
CA SER A 183 14.73 -12.77 23.93
C SER A 183 13.26 -12.53 23.57
N LEU A 184 12.98 -11.47 22.80
CA LEU A 184 11.65 -11.17 22.26
C LEU A 184 11.30 -12.05 21.06
N TYR A 185 12.26 -12.77 20.48
CA TYR A 185 12.07 -13.62 19.32
C TYR A 185 11.82 -15.08 19.72
N GLY A 186 11.03 -15.77 18.91
CA GLY A 186 10.85 -17.22 19.06
C GLY A 186 12.16 -17.99 18.82
N GLU A 187 12.26 -19.21 19.34
CA GLU A 187 13.47 -20.05 19.24
C GLU A 187 13.95 -20.25 17.79
N GLY A 188 13.02 -20.38 16.84
CA GLY A 188 13.31 -20.52 15.41
C GLY A 188 13.59 -19.21 14.65
N SER A 189 13.59 -18.06 15.32
CA SER A 189 13.69 -16.73 14.68
C SER A 189 14.95 -15.95 15.09
N GLN A 190 15.82 -16.56 15.88
CA GLN A 190 17.01 -15.93 16.45
C GLN A 190 18.01 -15.45 15.39
N GLU A 191 18.26 -16.23 14.34
CA GLU A 191 19.20 -15.84 13.29
C GLU A 191 18.67 -14.66 12.45
N ALA A 192 17.37 -14.67 12.11
CA ALA A 192 16.73 -13.54 11.44
C ALA A 192 16.77 -12.27 12.32
N ALA A 193 16.54 -12.42 13.63
CA ALA A 193 16.64 -11.33 14.59
C ALA A 193 18.05 -10.73 14.67
N LYS A 194 19.10 -11.56 14.66
CA LYS A 194 20.49 -11.08 14.62
C LYS A 194 20.76 -10.27 13.35
N GLN A 195 20.28 -10.74 12.19
CA GLN A 195 20.42 -10.01 10.92
C GLN A 195 19.68 -8.66 10.97
N ALA A 196 18.45 -8.65 11.49
CA ALA A 196 17.67 -7.43 11.65
C ALA A 196 18.32 -6.44 12.62
N TRP A 197 18.88 -6.91 13.73
CA TRP A 197 19.66 -6.10 14.66
C TRP A 197 20.85 -5.42 13.96
N THR A 198 21.62 -6.17 13.16
CA THR A 198 22.73 -5.62 12.38
C THR A 198 22.25 -4.57 11.38
N MET A 199 21.13 -4.82 10.68
CA MET A 199 20.54 -3.85 9.75
C MET A 199 20.09 -2.57 10.47
N ASP A 200 19.46 -2.68 11.63
CA ASP A 200 19.03 -1.53 12.44
C ASP A 200 20.24 -0.74 12.98
N GLY A 201 21.33 -1.43 13.33
CA GLY A 201 22.61 -0.82 13.65
C GLY A 201 23.18 0.01 12.49
N ASN A 202 23.18 -0.56 11.29
CA ASN A 202 23.64 0.12 10.08
C ASN A 202 22.74 1.31 9.70
N ARG A 203 21.45 1.27 10.07
CA ARG A 203 20.49 2.39 9.92
C ARG A 203 20.59 3.43 11.05
N GLY A 204 21.53 3.26 11.98
CA GLY A 204 21.73 4.18 13.09
C GLY A 204 20.56 4.24 14.07
N LEU A 205 19.77 3.17 14.21
CA LEU A 205 18.67 3.10 15.19
C LEU A 205 19.18 2.73 16.59
N LEU A 206 20.27 1.97 16.68
CA LEU A 206 20.78 1.49 17.97
C LEU A 206 21.35 2.62 18.82
N GLY A 207 20.85 2.75 20.05
CA GLY A 207 21.28 3.79 20.99
C GLY A 207 20.72 5.17 20.73
N LYS A 208 19.80 5.31 19.79
CA LYS A 208 19.08 6.56 19.54
C LYS A 208 17.66 6.41 20.05
N GLU A 209 17.07 7.52 20.48
CA GLU A 209 15.64 7.59 20.80
C GLU A 209 14.83 7.22 19.54
N VAL A 210 14.02 6.17 19.62
CA VAL A 210 13.19 5.71 18.51
C VAL A 210 11.76 6.18 18.75
N LYS A 211 11.32 7.22 18.03
CA LYS A 211 9.96 7.74 18.17
C LYS A 211 8.99 7.01 17.25
N LEU A 212 7.90 6.49 17.80
CA LEU A 212 6.78 5.99 17.01
C LEU A 212 5.99 7.18 16.43
N ILE A 213 5.87 7.25 15.11
CA ILE A 213 5.00 8.21 14.44
C ILE A 213 3.61 7.60 14.26
N GLY A 214 2.67 8.09 15.05
CA GLY A 214 1.28 7.64 15.03
C GLY A 214 1.08 6.32 15.77
N ARG A 215 -0.09 5.72 15.58
CA ARG A 215 -0.45 4.45 16.24
C ARG A 215 0.03 3.26 15.41
N PRO A 216 0.65 2.24 16.01
CA PRO A 216 0.88 0.96 15.36
C PRO A 216 -0.40 0.40 14.74
N VAL A 217 -0.31 -0.05 13.49
CA VAL A 217 -1.41 -0.75 12.82
C VAL A 217 -1.28 -2.23 13.17
N VAL A 218 -2.20 -2.73 13.98
CA VAL A 218 -2.23 -4.12 14.44
C VAL A 218 -3.29 -4.87 13.65
N MET A 219 -2.85 -5.84 12.84
CA MET A 219 -3.68 -6.73 12.04
C MET A 219 -3.60 -8.12 12.64
N VAL A 220 -4.70 -8.63 13.17
CA VAL A 220 -4.75 -9.97 13.74
C VAL A 220 -5.18 -10.92 12.64
N ASP A 221 -4.22 -11.71 12.14
CA ASP A 221 -4.45 -12.68 11.08
C ASP A 221 -5.17 -13.93 11.63
N SER A 222 -4.82 -14.34 12.86
CA SER A 222 -5.46 -15.41 13.61
C SER A 222 -5.23 -15.23 15.12
N PRO A 223 -5.89 -16.00 16.01
CA PRO A 223 -5.59 -15.99 17.45
C PRO A 223 -4.12 -16.26 17.78
N GLU A 224 -3.40 -16.91 16.86
CA GLU A 224 -2.01 -17.34 17.03
C GLU A 224 -1.01 -16.47 16.25
N SER A 225 -1.49 -15.53 15.43
CA SER A 225 -0.62 -14.70 14.59
C SER A 225 -1.13 -13.28 14.41
N VAL A 226 -0.25 -12.32 14.66
CA VAL A 226 -0.55 -10.88 14.58
C VAL A 226 0.54 -10.18 13.78
N LYS A 227 0.16 -9.37 12.81
CA LYS A 227 1.05 -8.48 12.08
C LYS A 227 0.93 -7.07 12.63
N VAL A 228 2.07 -6.41 12.82
CA VAL A 228 2.13 -5.02 13.25
C VAL A 228 2.95 -4.22 12.26
N SER A 229 2.40 -3.09 11.81
CA SER A 229 3.15 -2.11 11.02
C SER A 229 3.40 -0.85 11.84
N LEU A 230 4.67 -0.43 11.86
CA LEU A 230 5.20 0.68 12.62
C LEU A 230 5.77 1.74 11.69
N LYS A 231 5.68 3.00 12.10
CA LYS A 231 6.45 4.10 11.53
C LYS A 231 7.37 4.64 12.61
N LEU A 232 8.66 4.65 12.34
CA LEU A 232 9.70 5.06 13.26
C LEU A 232 10.31 6.36 12.74
N GLN A 233 10.54 7.33 13.60
CA GLN A 233 11.33 8.53 13.29
C GLN A 233 12.71 8.39 13.90
N ASN A 234 13.74 8.59 13.08
CA ASN A 234 15.08 8.91 13.56
C ASN A 234 15.31 10.42 13.39
N LYS A 235 16.02 11.07 14.33
CA LYS A 235 16.25 12.54 14.30
C LYS A 235 17.01 13.00 13.06
N GLU A 236 17.79 12.12 12.43
CA GLU A 236 18.71 12.46 11.34
C GLU A 236 18.22 11.99 9.96
N ASP A 237 17.43 10.91 9.87
CA ASP A 237 17.23 10.17 8.60
C ASP A 237 15.78 10.07 8.11
N GLY A 238 14.87 10.90 8.63
CA GLY A 238 13.46 10.89 8.24
C GLY A 238 12.66 9.77 8.93
N TYR A 239 11.75 9.10 8.20
CA TYR A 239 10.92 8.03 8.75
C TYR A 239 11.22 6.67 8.12
N LEU A 240 11.29 5.64 8.95
CA LEU A 240 11.41 4.24 8.55
C LEU A 240 10.07 3.54 8.79
N ARG A 241 9.63 2.70 7.85
CA ARG A 241 8.55 1.75 8.10
C ARG A 241 9.15 0.42 8.52
N LYS A 242 8.53 -0.21 9.51
CA LYS A 242 8.95 -1.52 10.01
C LYS A 242 7.72 -2.41 10.23
N GLY A 243 7.79 -3.62 9.74
CA GLY A 243 6.79 -4.66 9.96
C GLY A 243 7.31 -5.69 10.96
N LEU A 244 6.46 -6.10 11.89
CA LEU A 244 6.73 -7.18 12.84
C LEU A 244 5.61 -8.23 12.69
N VAL A 245 6.00 -9.49 12.59
CA VAL A 245 5.07 -10.62 12.66
C VAL A 245 5.23 -11.28 14.02
N PHE A 246 4.14 -11.45 14.73
CA PHE A 246 4.09 -12.10 16.03
C PHE A 246 3.43 -13.47 15.92
N ALA A 247 3.89 -14.38 16.77
CA ALA A 247 3.20 -15.63 17.05
C ALA A 247 3.01 -15.80 18.56
N ASN A 248 1.93 -16.49 18.94
CA ASN A 248 1.75 -16.91 20.32
C ASN A 248 2.52 -18.22 20.55
N ASP A 249 3.50 -18.19 21.44
CA ASP A 249 4.28 -19.34 21.87
C ASP A 249 3.91 -19.65 23.33
N LYS A 250 3.01 -20.62 23.50
CA LYS A 250 2.57 -21.14 24.81
C LYS A 250 2.06 -20.04 25.75
N GLY A 251 1.27 -19.11 25.23
CA GLY A 251 0.68 -17.99 25.99
C GLY A 251 1.55 -16.73 26.00
N ARG A 252 2.72 -16.73 25.36
CA ARG A 252 3.61 -15.57 25.23
C ARG A 252 3.71 -15.12 23.78
N TRP A 253 3.46 -13.85 23.52
CA TRP A 253 3.69 -13.27 22.19
C TRP A 253 5.18 -13.04 21.94
N VAL A 254 5.68 -13.60 20.85
CA VAL A 254 7.08 -13.46 20.41
C VAL A 254 7.14 -12.98 18.96
N ILE A 255 8.21 -12.28 18.60
CA ILE A 255 8.46 -11.85 17.23
C ILE A 255 9.01 -13.04 16.42
N LYS A 256 8.40 -13.28 15.27
CA LYS A 256 8.74 -14.33 14.31
C LYS A 256 9.55 -13.81 13.13
N GLU A 257 9.19 -12.62 12.63
CA GLU A 257 9.76 -12.01 11.43
C GLU A 257 9.74 -10.49 11.57
N GLU A 258 10.73 -9.85 10.96
CA GLU A 258 10.82 -8.40 10.76
C GLU A 258 10.97 -8.11 9.28
N TYR A 259 10.30 -7.08 8.77
CA TYR A 259 10.38 -6.65 7.36
C TYR A 259 10.28 -5.14 7.17
#